data_AF-X0YW44-F1
#
_entry.id   AF-X0YW44-F1
#
_cell.length_a   1.000
_cell.length_b   1.000
_cell.length_c   1.000
_cell.angle_alpha   90.00
_cell.angle_beta   90.00
_cell.angle_gamma   90.00
#
_symmetry.space_group_name_H-M   'P 1'
#
loop_
_entity.id
_entity.type
_entity.pdbx_description
1 polymer ?
#
loop_
_entity_poly.entity_id
_entity_poly.type
_entity_poly.pdbx_seq_one_letter_code
_entity_poly.pdbx_strand_id
1 'polypeptide(L)'
;FVFSTILRVGRDVIPYPFPLFLFVALLPWMFFSGAVGSATDSITGSASLVTKIYFPREILVVATVFSKIVDLLLGVLILLGLMALYSVYPSWTLVWVPAIFAMQLLFTVGLALPLAALNLFFHDVRYLVGVALMIWFYLTPIIYPVDIVPERYKILFELNPLSRVVNAYRRVLLEGTSLGMES
;
A
#
# COMPACT_ATOMS: atom_id res chain seq x y z
N PHE A 1 -15.12 -17.23 0.01
CA PHE A 1 -15.74 -18.50 -0.43
C PHE A 1 -16.15 -18.52 -1.91
N VAL A 2 -16.67 -17.45 -2.52
CA VAL A 2 -17.02 -17.46 -3.96
C VAL A 2 -15.80 -17.27 -4.89
N PHE A 3 -14.85 -16.40 -4.51
CA PHE A 3 -13.61 -16.19 -5.29
C PHE A 3 -12.66 -17.39 -5.33
N SER A 4 -12.70 -18.29 -4.33
CA SER A 4 -11.87 -19.50 -4.33
C SER A 4 -12.34 -20.57 -5.31
N THR A 5 -13.62 -20.53 -5.73
CA THR A 5 -14.19 -21.50 -6.68
C THR A 5 -13.92 -21.09 -8.13
N ILE A 6 -13.93 -19.79 -8.43
CA ILE A 6 -13.64 -19.26 -9.78
C ILE A 6 -12.12 -19.24 -10.05
N LEU A 7 -11.29 -18.99 -9.03
CA LEU A 7 -9.82 -19.06 -9.12
C LEU A 7 -9.25 -20.45 -8.79
N ARG A 8 -10.02 -21.54 -8.94
CA ARG A 8 -9.45 -22.91 -8.83
C ARG A 8 -8.33 -23.17 -9.84
N VAL A 9 -8.24 -22.37 -10.91
CA VAL A 9 -7.15 -22.35 -11.90
C VAL A 9 -5.85 -21.72 -11.36
N GLY A 10 -5.91 -20.97 -10.24
CA GLY A 10 -4.74 -20.30 -9.65
C GLY A 10 -3.96 -21.12 -8.60
N ARG A 11 -4.46 -22.30 -8.19
CA ARG A 11 -3.74 -23.17 -7.23
C ARG A 11 -2.47 -23.80 -7.81
N ASP A 12 -2.36 -23.87 -9.14
CA ASP A 12 -1.14 -24.34 -9.81
C ASP A 12 -0.06 -23.23 -9.88
N VAL A 13 -0.41 -21.98 -9.58
CA VAL A 13 0.49 -20.81 -9.69
C VAL A 13 0.83 -20.20 -8.32
N ILE A 14 -0.05 -20.32 -7.32
CA ILE A 14 0.15 -19.72 -5.98
C ILE A 14 0.19 -20.83 -4.91
N PRO A 15 1.37 -21.16 -4.34
CA PRO A 15 1.51 -22.21 -3.33
C PRO A 15 0.97 -21.83 -1.93
N TYR A 16 0.36 -20.65 -1.76
CA TYR A 16 -0.12 -20.12 -0.49
C TYR A 16 -1.64 -19.93 -0.45
N PRO A 17 -2.27 -19.88 0.75
CA PRO A 17 -3.68 -19.54 0.87
C PRO A 17 -3.99 -18.17 0.25
N PHE A 18 -4.90 -18.15 -0.73
CA PHE A 18 -5.32 -16.92 -1.44
C PHE A 18 -5.68 -15.74 -0.51
N PRO A 19 -6.38 -15.93 0.64
CA PRO A 19 -6.66 -14.83 1.56
C PRO A 19 -5.37 -14.16 2.08
N LEU A 20 -4.33 -14.95 2.36
CA LEU A 20 -3.07 -14.47 2.89
C LEU A 20 -2.27 -13.73 1.80
N PHE A 21 -2.25 -14.30 0.58
CA PHE A 21 -1.67 -13.66 -0.61
C PHE A 21 -2.28 -12.28 -0.90
N LEU A 22 -3.61 -12.18 -0.83
CA LEU A 22 -4.33 -10.94 -1.05
C LEU A 22 -4.07 -9.93 0.08
N PHE A 23 -4.16 -10.36 1.34
CA PHE A 23 -4.07 -9.46 2.49
C PHE A 23 -2.68 -8.83 2.65
N VAL A 24 -1.61 -9.59 2.35
CA VAL A 24 -0.22 -9.09 2.31
C VAL A 24 -0.05 -7.94 1.32
N ALA A 25 -0.70 -8.01 0.15
CA ALA A 25 -0.65 -6.95 -0.86
C ALA A 25 -1.61 -5.79 -0.55
N LEU A 26 -2.74 -6.09 0.09
CA LEU A 26 -3.79 -5.13 0.38
C LEU A 26 -3.41 -4.15 1.50
N LEU A 27 -2.72 -4.62 2.54
CA LEU A 27 -2.32 -3.77 3.67
C LEU A 27 -1.45 -2.58 3.28
N PRO A 28 -0.34 -2.75 2.52
CA PRO A 28 0.45 -1.63 2.01
C PRO A 28 -0.39 -0.66 1.18
N TRP A 29 -1.28 -1.18 0.33
CA TRP A 29 -2.15 -0.36 -0.49
C TRP A 29 -3.14 0.46 0.35
N MET A 30 -3.77 -0.15 1.36
CA MET A 30 -4.70 0.53 2.26
C MET A 30 -4.00 1.65 3.04
N PHE A 31 -2.78 1.41 3.52
CA PHE A 31 -1.95 2.45 4.13
C PHE A 31 -1.69 3.59 3.14
N PHE A 32 -1.20 3.30 1.93
CA PHE A 32 -0.87 4.31 0.93
C PHE A 32 -2.09 5.16 0.54
N SER A 33 -3.17 4.52 0.11
CA SER A 33 -4.40 5.20 -0.33
C SER A 33 -5.06 5.98 0.81
N GLY A 34 -5.11 5.41 2.01
CA GLY A 34 -5.65 6.08 3.20
C GLY A 34 -4.80 7.29 3.62
N ALA A 35 -3.48 7.16 3.58
CA ALA A 35 -2.54 8.23 3.93
C ALA A 35 -2.58 9.36 2.92
N VAL A 36 -2.49 9.08 1.61
CA VAL A 36 -2.56 10.11 0.57
C VAL A 36 -3.91 10.82 0.58
N GLY A 37 -5.01 10.08 0.68
CA GLY A 37 -6.36 10.67 0.73
C GLY A 37 -6.54 11.56 1.96
N SER A 38 -6.20 11.07 3.14
CA SER A 38 -6.35 11.82 4.40
C SER A 38 -5.43 13.04 4.45
N ALA A 39 -4.20 12.90 3.94
CA ALA A 39 -3.22 13.98 3.91
C ALA A 39 -3.62 15.09 2.94
N THR A 40 -4.23 14.74 1.80
CA THR A 40 -4.77 15.72 0.83
C THR A 40 -5.83 16.62 1.50
N ASP A 41 -6.66 16.05 2.37
CA ASP A 41 -7.72 16.76 3.09
C ASP A 41 -7.26 17.45 4.38
N SER A 42 -6.08 17.11 4.88
CA SER A 42 -5.62 17.52 6.20
C SER A 42 -5.52 19.04 6.39
N ILE A 43 -5.10 19.75 5.35
CA ILE A 43 -4.87 21.20 5.37
C ILE A 43 -6.20 21.97 5.35
N THR A 44 -7.13 21.57 4.48
CA THR A 44 -8.43 22.25 4.33
C THR A 44 -9.36 21.91 5.50
N GLY A 45 -9.30 20.68 6.03
CA GLY A 45 -10.06 20.24 7.21
C GLY A 45 -9.59 20.85 8.53
N SER A 46 -8.32 21.25 8.64
CA SER A 46 -7.73 21.85 9.85
C SER A 46 -7.58 23.37 9.76
N ALA A 47 -8.26 24.03 8.82
CA ALA A 47 -8.14 25.48 8.57
C ALA A 47 -8.44 26.37 9.79
N SER A 48 -9.28 25.88 10.72
CA SER A 48 -9.63 26.56 11.98
C SER A 48 -8.51 26.55 13.04
N LEU A 49 -7.56 25.60 12.96
CA LEU A 49 -6.38 25.53 13.83
C LEU A 49 -5.24 26.42 13.31
N VAL A 50 -5.06 26.44 11.97
CA VAL A 50 -4.02 27.22 11.28
C VAL A 50 -4.23 28.73 11.42
N THR A 51 -5.48 29.17 11.61
CA THR A 51 -5.82 30.60 11.77
C THR A 51 -5.56 31.15 13.18
N LYS A 52 -5.33 30.29 14.18
CA LYS A 52 -5.10 30.72 15.59
C LYS A 52 -3.64 30.69 16.02
N ILE A 53 -2.81 29.85 15.40
CA ILE A 53 -1.38 29.71 15.67
C ILE A 53 -0.67 29.46 14.34
N TYR A 54 0.44 30.13 14.06
CA TYR A 54 1.27 29.88 12.86
C TYR A 54 1.80 28.44 12.90
N PHE A 55 1.04 27.50 12.32
CA PHE A 55 1.44 26.09 12.20
C PHE A 55 1.89 25.81 10.77
N PRO A 56 3.10 25.28 10.55
CA PRO A 56 3.54 24.90 9.22
C PRO A 56 2.69 23.71 8.73
N ARG A 57 2.08 23.90 7.56
CA ARG A 57 1.20 22.93 6.89
C ARG A 57 1.80 21.54 6.68
N GLU A 58 3.13 21.46 6.59
CA GLU A 58 3.88 20.19 6.49
C GLU A 58 3.64 19.27 7.69
N ILE A 59 3.53 19.84 8.89
CA ILE A 59 3.31 19.06 10.12
C ILE A 59 1.94 18.39 10.09
N LEU A 60 0.91 19.04 9.53
CA LEU A 60 -0.44 18.47 9.42
C LEU A 60 -0.45 17.27 8.47
N VAL A 61 0.19 17.40 7.31
CA VAL A 61 0.32 16.31 6.32
C VAL A 61 1.06 15.14 6.95
N VAL A 62 2.21 15.39 7.56
CA VAL A 62 3.01 14.32 8.19
C VAL A 62 2.23 13.67 9.34
N ALA A 63 1.61 14.46 10.23
CA ALA A 63 0.83 13.92 11.34
C ALA A 63 -0.30 13.00 10.86
N THR A 64 -1.02 13.37 9.80
CA THR A 64 -2.08 12.50 9.25
C THR A 64 -1.55 11.20 8.64
N VAL A 65 -0.40 11.23 7.96
CA VAL A 65 0.26 10.02 7.45
C VAL A 65 0.68 9.12 8.62
N PHE A 66 1.23 9.70 9.69
CA PHE A 66 1.62 8.94 10.88
C PHE A 66 0.41 8.32 11.60
N SER A 67 -0.74 9.00 11.63
CA SER A 67 -1.98 8.41 12.15
C SER A 67 -2.38 7.14 11.39
N LYS A 68 -2.12 7.07 10.08
CA LYS A 68 -2.37 5.86 9.27
C LYS A 68 -1.42 4.71 9.55
N ILE A 69 -0.29 4.96 10.22
CA ILE A 69 0.58 3.88 10.71
C ILE A 69 -0.14 3.06 11.79
N VAL A 70 -0.97 3.70 12.62
CA VAL A 70 -1.76 2.99 13.64
C VAL A 70 -2.76 2.03 12.98
N ASP A 71 -3.46 2.50 11.93
CA ASP A 71 -4.37 1.66 11.14
C ASP A 71 -3.62 0.48 10.51
N LEU A 72 -2.41 0.71 9.98
CA LEU A 72 -1.55 -0.34 9.43
C LEU A 72 -1.13 -1.34 10.50
N LEU A 73 -0.74 -0.90 11.70
CA LEU A 73 -0.35 -1.79 12.81
C LEU A 73 -1.51 -2.72 13.19
N LEU A 74 -2.73 -2.20 13.27
CA LEU A 74 -3.92 -3.03 13.50
C LEU A 74 -4.11 -4.06 12.37
N GLY A 75 -3.90 -3.64 11.12
CA GLY A 75 -3.93 -4.55 9.97
C GLY A 75 -2.85 -5.64 10.04
N VAL A 76 -1.63 -5.29 10.44
CA VAL A 76 -0.53 -6.25 10.64
C VAL A 76 -0.86 -7.26 11.73
N LEU A 77 -1.48 -6.84 12.85
CA LEU A 77 -1.93 -7.77 13.89
C LEU A 77 -2.93 -8.80 13.35
N ILE A 78 -3.87 -8.36 12.51
CA ILE A 78 -4.82 -9.26 11.83
C ILE A 78 -4.08 -10.21 10.88
N LEU A 79 -3.10 -9.71 10.12
CA LEU A 79 -2.28 -10.53 9.23
C LEU A 79 -1.52 -11.61 10.01
N LEU A 80 -0.91 -11.26 11.16
CA LEU A 80 -0.22 -12.22 12.02
C LEU A 80 -1.19 -13.29 12.56
N GLY A 81 -2.42 -12.90 12.94
CA GLY A 81 -3.47 -13.84 13.34
C GLY A 81 -3.86 -14.79 12.22
N LEU A 82 -3.97 -14.30 10.98
CA LEU A 82 -4.21 -15.13 9.79
C LEU A 82 -3.03 -16.08 9.52
N MET A 83 -1.78 -15.61 9.63
CA MET A 83 -0.59 -16.44 9.46
C MET A 83 -0.55 -17.59 10.48
N ALA A 84 -0.89 -17.31 11.74
CA ALA A 84 -1.01 -18.34 12.77
C ALA A 84 -2.11 -19.37 12.45
N LEU A 85 -3.27 -18.91 11.98
CA LEU A 85 -4.38 -19.80 11.60
C LEU A 85 -4.02 -20.73 10.43
N TYR A 86 -3.29 -20.22 9.44
CA TYR A 86 -2.86 -20.99 8.27
C TYR A 86 -1.52 -21.73 8.46
N SER A 87 -0.93 -21.68 9.65
CA SER A 87 0.39 -22.30 9.96
C SER A 87 1.51 -21.86 9.00
N VAL A 88 1.46 -20.61 8.51
CA VAL A 88 2.50 -20.02 7.68
C VAL A 88 3.44 -19.23 8.58
N TYR A 89 4.68 -19.71 8.73
CA TYR A 89 5.67 -19.04 9.56
C TYR A 89 6.47 -18.02 8.73
N PRO A 90 6.55 -16.76 9.18
CA PRO A 90 7.40 -15.77 8.53
C PRO A 90 8.88 -16.20 8.58
N SER A 91 9.56 -16.10 7.45
CA SER A 91 11.00 -16.40 7.33
C SER A 91 11.86 -15.27 7.95
N TRP A 92 13.18 -15.50 8.10
CA TRP A 92 14.17 -14.52 8.56
C TRP A 92 14.14 -13.20 7.77
N THR A 93 13.62 -13.27 6.56
CA THR A 93 13.43 -12.15 5.63
C THR A 93 12.53 -11.04 6.20
N LEU A 94 11.77 -11.29 7.28
CA LEU A 94 10.96 -10.27 7.95
C LEU A 94 11.75 -9.02 8.38
N VAL A 95 13.08 -9.14 8.55
CA VAL A 95 13.99 -8.01 8.79
C VAL A 95 13.93 -6.93 7.69
N TRP A 96 13.53 -7.29 6.47
CA TRP A 96 13.37 -6.34 5.35
C TRP A 96 12.05 -5.56 5.40
N VAL A 97 11.07 -5.99 6.18
CA VAL A 97 9.75 -5.33 6.28
C VAL A 97 9.86 -3.86 6.70
N PRO A 98 10.62 -3.49 7.76
CA PRO A 98 10.81 -2.08 8.13
C PRO A 98 11.49 -1.25 7.02
N ALA A 99 12.41 -1.85 6.27
CA ALA A 99 13.12 -1.15 5.18
C ALA A 99 12.17 -0.86 4.00
N ILE A 100 11.37 -1.86 3.58
CA ILE A 100 10.33 -1.68 2.54
C ILE A 100 9.32 -0.63 3.01
N PHE A 101 8.90 -0.70 4.27
CA PHE A 101 7.96 0.25 4.85
C PHE A 101 8.53 1.67 4.87
N ALA A 102 9.79 1.86 5.24
CA ALA A 102 10.43 3.17 5.22
C ALA A 102 10.45 3.79 3.82
N MET A 103 10.78 2.99 2.80
CA MET A 103 10.72 3.44 1.40
C MET A 103 9.30 3.82 0.98
N GLN A 104 8.31 3.01 1.36
CA GLN A 104 6.90 3.31 1.09
C GLN A 104 6.45 4.58 1.82
N LEU A 105 6.86 4.78 3.07
CA LEU A 105 6.53 5.96 3.87
C LEU A 105 7.09 7.24 3.24
N LEU A 106 8.36 7.22 2.84
CA LEU A 106 9.02 8.32 2.12
C LEU A 106 8.27 8.65 0.83
N PHE A 107 7.92 7.65 0.03
CA PHE A 107 7.16 7.83 -1.21
C PHE A 107 5.76 8.42 -0.95
N THR A 108 5.08 7.92 0.10
CA THR A 108 3.75 8.38 0.49
C THR A 108 3.76 9.84 0.92
N VAL A 109 4.70 10.23 1.79
CA VAL A 109 4.86 11.62 2.24
C VAL A 109 5.25 12.53 1.07
N GLY A 110 6.18 12.07 0.22
CA GLY A 110 6.64 12.81 -0.96
C GLY A 110 5.52 13.10 -1.97
N LEU A 111 4.54 12.21 -2.12
CA LEU A 111 3.34 12.44 -2.94
C LEU A 111 2.25 13.22 -2.19
N ALA A 112 2.08 12.99 -0.89
CA ALA A 112 1.03 13.64 -0.11
C ALA A 112 1.25 15.14 0.05
N LEU A 113 2.49 15.60 0.20
CA LEU A 113 2.84 17.02 0.35
C LEU A 113 2.39 17.88 -0.85
N PRO A 114 2.77 17.59 -2.10
CA PRO A 114 2.33 18.39 -3.25
C PRO A 114 0.82 18.28 -3.49
N LEU A 115 0.20 17.13 -3.24
CA LEU A 115 -1.26 16.96 -3.38
C LEU A 115 -2.03 17.80 -2.36
N ALA A 116 -1.59 17.81 -1.09
CA ALA A 116 -2.18 18.65 -0.06
C ALA A 116 -1.99 20.15 -0.36
N ALA A 117 -0.80 20.52 -0.87
CA ALA A 117 -0.54 21.89 -1.32
C ALA A 117 -1.45 22.30 -2.49
N LEU A 118 -1.68 21.41 -3.46
CA LEU A 118 -2.57 21.68 -4.60
C LEU A 118 -4.02 21.79 -4.18
N ASN A 119 -4.47 20.96 -3.22
CA ASN A 119 -5.83 20.97 -2.69
C ASN A 119 -6.18 22.30 -1.97
N LEU A 120 -5.18 23.02 -1.45
CA LEU A 120 -5.37 24.36 -0.88
C LEU A 120 -5.80 25.39 -1.92
N PHE A 121 -5.32 25.27 -3.16
CA PHE A 121 -5.67 26.17 -4.26
C PHE A 121 -6.89 25.67 -5.04
N PHE A 122 -7.03 24.35 -5.18
CA PHE A 122 -8.08 23.69 -5.95
C PHE A 122 -8.75 22.59 -5.12
N HIS A 123 -9.91 22.87 -4.54
CA HIS A 123 -10.63 21.90 -3.73
C HIS A 123 -11.07 20.64 -4.50
N ASP A 124 -11.11 20.69 -5.83
CA ASP A 124 -11.45 19.54 -6.68
C ASP A 124 -10.36 18.45 -6.69
N VAL A 125 -9.13 18.79 -6.25
CA VAL A 125 -7.99 17.87 -6.20
C VAL A 125 -8.31 16.66 -5.33
N ARG A 126 -9.05 16.82 -4.24
CA ARG A 126 -9.51 15.70 -3.40
C ARG A 126 -10.23 14.62 -4.21
N TYR A 127 -11.17 15.03 -5.07
CA TYR A 127 -11.94 14.10 -5.89
C TYR A 127 -11.05 13.43 -6.95
N LEU A 128 -10.17 14.21 -7.59
CA LEU A 128 -9.21 13.69 -8.56
C LEU A 128 -8.25 12.68 -7.92
N VAL A 129 -7.77 12.93 -6.69
CA VAL A 129 -6.94 11.99 -5.93
C VAL A 129 -7.70 10.70 -5.66
N GLY A 130 -8.96 10.78 -5.25
CA GLY A 130 -9.80 9.59 -5.05
C GLY A 130 -9.93 8.72 -6.30
N VAL A 131 -10.22 9.34 -7.45
CA VAL A 131 -10.31 8.64 -8.74
C VAL A 131 -8.95 8.09 -9.16
N ALA A 132 -7.88 8.85 -9.01
CA ALA A 132 -6.53 8.42 -9.35
C ALA A 132 -6.09 7.22 -8.50
N LEU A 133 -6.35 7.24 -7.19
CA LEU A 133 -6.08 6.10 -6.31
C LEU A 133 -6.90 4.88 -6.73
N MET A 134 -8.17 5.04 -7.11
CA MET A 134 -9.00 3.94 -7.59
C MET A 134 -8.41 3.30 -8.86
N ILE A 135 -8.01 4.11 -9.85
CA ILE A 135 -7.38 3.62 -11.08
C ILE A 135 -6.04 2.93 -10.77
N TRP A 136 -5.25 3.52 -9.88
CA TRP A 136 -3.93 3.01 -9.51
C TRP A 136 -4.01 1.70 -8.71
N PHE A 137 -5.11 1.44 -7.98
CA PHE A 137 -5.38 0.15 -7.36
C PHE A 137 -5.41 -0.97 -8.42
N TYR A 138 -6.16 -0.76 -9.51
CA TYR A 138 -6.27 -1.75 -10.59
C TYR A 138 -4.98 -1.91 -11.41
N LEU A 139 -4.17 -0.84 -11.49
CA LEU A 139 -2.84 -0.85 -12.09
C LEU A 139 -1.78 -1.49 -11.18
N THR A 140 -2.11 -1.83 -9.94
CA THR A 140 -1.21 -2.51 -9.01
C THR A 140 -1.65 -3.96 -8.90
N PRO A 141 -0.73 -4.94 -9.00
CA PRO A 141 -1.09 -6.35 -9.04
C PRO A 141 -1.45 -6.86 -7.63
N ILE A 142 -2.55 -6.39 -7.05
CA ILE A 142 -2.96 -6.71 -5.66
C ILE A 142 -3.78 -8.00 -5.61
N ILE A 143 -4.68 -8.18 -6.59
CA ILE A 143 -5.61 -9.31 -6.63
C ILE A 143 -5.01 -10.53 -7.36
N TYR A 144 -4.01 -10.29 -8.21
CA TYR A 144 -3.40 -11.30 -9.07
C TYR A 144 -1.86 -11.31 -8.98
N PRO A 145 -1.22 -12.45 -9.27
CA PRO A 145 0.23 -12.53 -9.42
C PRO A 145 0.70 -11.85 -10.71
N VAL A 146 1.95 -11.39 -10.74
CA VAL A 146 2.51 -10.68 -11.91
C VAL A 146 2.65 -11.62 -13.12
N ASP A 147 2.76 -12.92 -12.89
CA ASP A 147 3.01 -13.93 -13.93
C ASP A 147 1.86 -14.09 -14.93
N ILE A 148 0.63 -13.72 -14.54
CA ILE A 148 -0.53 -13.77 -15.44
C ILE A 148 -0.66 -12.53 -16.34
N VAL A 149 0.21 -11.53 -16.15
CA VAL A 149 0.14 -10.27 -16.91
C VAL A 149 0.83 -10.43 -18.27
N PRO A 150 0.17 -10.08 -19.40
CA PRO A 150 0.77 -10.11 -20.72
C PRO A 150 2.06 -9.27 -20.80
N GLU A 151 3.08 -9.76 -21.50
CA GLU A 151 4.41 -9.12 -21.59
C GLU A 151 4.37 -7.66 -22.01
N ARG A 152 3.42 -7.28 -22.89
CA ARG A 152 3.22 -5.90 -23.34
C ARG A 152 2.92 -4.92 -22.20
N TYR A 153 2.29 -5.38 -21.13
CA TYR A 153 1.94 -4.54 -19.98
C TYR A 153 2.92 -4.68 -18.81
N LYS A 154 3.79 -5.71 -18.79
CA LYS A 154 4.78 -5.93 -17.71
C LYS A 154 5.64 -4.69 -17.44
N ILE A 155 6.08 -3.99 -18.48
CA ILE A 155 6.87 -2.74 -18.35
C ILE A 155 6.12 -1.68 -17.53
N LEU A 156 4.80 -1.52 -17.76
CA LEU A 156 3.99 -0.55 -17.03
C LEU A 156 3.85 -0.91 -15.54
N PHE A 157 3.76 -2.21 -15.24
CA PHE A 157 3.73 -2.71 -13.86
C PHE A 157 5.10 -2.66 -13.18
N GLU A 158 6.19 -2.84 -13.91
CA GLU A 158 7.57 -2.75 -13.39
C GLU A 158 7.99 -1.30 -13.14
N LEU A 159 7.47 -0.34 -13.90
CA LEU A 159 7.68 1.09 -13.66
C LEU A 159 6.87 1.63 -12.48
N ASN A 160 5.80 0.93 -12.08
CA ASN A 160 4.96 1.34 -10.95
C ASN A 160 5.69 1.07 -9.61
N PRO A 161 6.07 2.11 -8.84
CA PRO A 161 6.80 1.94 -7.59
C PRO A 161 6.00 1.15 -6.54
N LEU A 162 4.66 1.28 -6.53
CA LEU A 162 3.81 0.51 -5.61
C LEU A 162 3.71 -0.97 -5.99
N SER A 163 3.80 -1.29 -7.28
CA SER A 163 3.87 -2.68 -7.74
C SER A 163 5.15 -3.33 -7.20
N ARG A 164 6.29 -2.64 -7.26
CA ARG A 164 7.56 -3.12 -6.67
C ARG A 164 7.46 -3.32 -5.16
N VAL A 165 6.86 -2.37 -4.45
CA VAL A 165 6.65 -2.45 -3.00
C VAL A 165 5.74 -3.64 -2.64
N VAL A 166 4.61 -3.81 -3.31
CA VAL A 166 3.67 -4.93 -3.08
C VAL A 166 4.33 -6.29 -3.34
N ASN A 167 5.08 -6.40 -4.44
CA ASN A 167 5.81 -7.64 -4.74
C ASN A 167 6.92 -7.90 -3.73
N ALA A 168 7.62 -6.86 -3.24
CA ALA A 168 8.60 -7.01 -2.17
C ALA A 168 7.96 -7.55 -0.88
N TYR A 169 6.80 -7.03 -0.47
CA TYR A 169 6.08 -7.60 0.69
C TYR A 169 5.70 -9.06 0.47
N ARG A 170 5.21 -9.43 -0.72
CA ARG A 170 4.89 -10.83 -1.04
C ARG A 170 6.11 -11.73 -0.95
N ARG A 171 7.23 -11.35 -1.58
CA ARG A 171 8.48 -12.12 -1.55
C ARG A 171 9.01 -12.32 -0.13
N VAL A 172 8.96 -11.27 0.69
CA VAL A 172 9.46 -11.30 2.06
C VAL A 172 8.57 -12.12 3.00
N LEU A 173 7.24 -11.98 2.89
CA LEU A 173 6.29 -12.61 3.82
C LEU A 173 5.85 -14.02 3.42
N LEU A 174 5.83 -14.33 2.12
CA LEU A 174 5.36 -15.62 1.60
C LEU A 174 6.52 -16.50 1.15
N GLU A 175 7.36 -15.99 0.25
CA GLU A 175 8.42 -16.79 -0.39
C GLU A 175 9.67 -16.94 0.49
N GLY A 176 9.90 -16.01 1.41
CA GLY A 176 11.10 -16.01 2.26
C GLY A 176 12.39 -15.68 1.51
N THR A 177 12.30 -15.13 0.29
CA THR A 177 13.45 -14.81 -0.55
C THR A 177 13.97 -13.40 -0.28
N SER A 178 15.29 -13.21 -0.23
CA SER A 178 15.91 -11.89 -0.04
C SER A 178 15.59 -10.95 -1.20
N LEU A 179 15.49 -9.64 -0.89
CA LEU A 179 15.04 -8.57 -1.80
C LEU A 179 15.80 -8.47 -3.15
N GLY A 180 16.94 -9.16 -3.31
CA GLY A 180 17.89 -8.99 -4.42
C GLY A 180 18.15 -10.21 -5.31
N MET A 181 17.41 -11.33 -5.16
CA MET A 181 17.59 -12.48 -6.07
C MET A 181 16.44 -12.54 -7.08
N GLU A 182 16.65 -11.87 -8.21
CA GLU A 182 15.97 -12.19 -9.46
C GLU A 182 16.62 -13.45 -10.02
N SER A 183 15.86 -14.55 -10.10
CA SER A 183 16.20 -15.72 -10.92
C SER A 183 15.00 -16.06 -11.78
#